data_AF-A0A961J7V6-F1
#
_entry.id   AF-A0A961J7V6-F1
#
_cell.length_a   1.000
_cell.length_b   1.000
_cell.length_c   1.000
_cell.angle_alpha   90.00
_cell.angle_beta   90.00
_cell.angle_gamma   90.00
#
_symmetry.space_group_name_H-M   'P 1'
#
loop_
_entity.id
_entity.type
_entity.pdbx_description
1 polymer ?
#
loop_
_entity_poly.entity_id
_entity_poly.type
_entity_poly.pdbx_seq_one_letter_code
_entity_poly.pdbx_strand_id
1 'polypeptide(L)' 'IMQAAALLTVTPSPTDAEIDTAMQGNLCRCGTYPRIRAAIHAAAKAMEG' A
#
# COMPACT_ATOMS: atom_id res chain seq x y z
N ILE A 1 -7.23 -2.81 -2.71
CA ILE A 1 -7.65 -1.39 -2.81
C ILE A 1 -8.14 -0.87 -1.47
N MET A 2 -9.22 -1.41 -0.87
CA MET A 2 -9.76 -0.91 0.42
C MET A 2 -8.73 -0.88 1.56
N GLN A 3 -7.95 -1.96 1.72
CA GLN A 3 -6.91 -2.00 2.76
C GLN A 3 -5.82 -0.94 2.55
N ALA A 4 -5.46 -0.64 1.30
CA ALA A 4 -4.45 0.39 1.00
C ALA A 4 -4.98 1.78 1.33
N ALA A 5 -6.24 2.06 1.02
CA ALA A 5 -6.89 3.31 1.41
C ALA A 5 -6.94 3.46 2.94
N ALA A 6 -7.34 2.41 3.65
CA ALA A 6 -7.36 2.42 5.12
C ALA A 6 -5.96 2.64 5.72
N LEU A 7 -4.91 2.01 5.17
CA LEU A 7 -3.53 2.27 5.59
C LEU A 7 -3.16 3.74 5.42
N LEU A 8 -3.42 4.33 4.25
CA LEU A 8 -3.04 5.72 3.94
C LEU A 8 -3.80 6.76 4.78
N THR A 9 -5.00 6.44 5.28
CA THR A 9 -5.70 7.33 6.22
C THR A 9 -5.02 7.43 7.59
N VAL A 10 -4.32 6.38 8.03
CA VAL A 10 -3.67 6.32 9.35
C VAL A 10 -2.17 6.59 9.25
N THR A 11 -1.55 6.14 8.16
CA THR A 11 -0.12 6.25 7.88
C THR A 11 0.06 6.89 6.50
N PRO A 12 0.08 8.23 6.40
CA PRO A 12 0.14 8.94 5.12
C PRO A 12 1.40 8.65 4.31
N SER A 13 2.51 8.34 4.97
CA SER A 13 3.80 8.01 4.34
C SER A 13 4.32 6.66 4.85
N PRO A 14 3.72 5.53 4.39
CA PRO A 14 4.02 4.21 4.92
C PRO A 14 5.35 3.67 4.37
N THR A 15 6.04 2.88 5.17
CA THR A 15 7.22 2.11 4.76
C THR A 15 6.82 0.81 4.05
N ASP A 16 7.78 0.18 3.39
CA ASP A 16 7.58 -1.13 2.75
C ASP A 16 7.09 -2.21 3.73
N ALA A 17 7.64 -2.24 4.94
CA ALA A 17 7.25 -3.22 5.95
C ALA A 17 5.81 -3.00 6.45
N GLU A 18 5.38 -1.74 6.57
CA GLU A 18 4.00 -1.41 6.95
C GLU A 18 3.02 -1.75 5.84
N ILE A 19 3.38 -1.50 4.58
CA ILE A 19 2.59 -1.92 3.42
C ILE A 19 2.43 -3.44 3.40
N ASP A 20 3.52 -4.19 3.56
CA ASP A 20 3.48 -5.65 3.59
C ASP A 20 2.58 -6.15 4.71
N THR A 21 2.73 -5.58 5.91
CA THR A 21 1.94 -5.95 7.09
C THR A 21 0.45 -5.68 6.86
N ALA A 22 0.10 -4.48 6.38
CA ALA A 22 -1.28 -4.12 6.09
C ALA A 22 -1.89 -4.99 4.97
N MET A 23 -1.07 -5.42 4.01
CA MET A 23 -1.53 -6.19 2.86
C MET A 23 -1.44 -7.71 3.06
N GLN A 24 -1.04 -8.25 4.23
CA GLN A 24 -0.90 -9.69 4.48
C GLN A 24 -2.18 -10.50 4.17
N GLY A 25 -3.36 -9.91 4.38
CA GLY A 25 -4.65 -10.54 4.06
C GLY A 25 -5.04 -10.50 2.58
N ASN A 26 -4.24 -9.87 1.71
CA ASN A 26 -4.53 -9.71 0.29
C ASN A 26 -3.56 -10.57 -0.54
N LEU A 27 -3.94 -11.82 -0.79
CA LEU A 27 -3.11 -12.74 -1.56
C LEU A 27 -3.07 -12.34 -3.04
N CYS A 28 -1.87 -12.17 -3.57
CA CYS A 28 -1.65 -11.93 -4.99
C CYS A 28 -1.05 -13.18 -5.65
N ARG A 29 -1.87 -13.93 -6.39
CA ARG A 29 -1.40 -15.13 -7.11
C ARG A 29 -0.60 -14.81 -8.38
N CYS A 30 -0.78 -13.62 -8.93
CA CYS A 30 -0.12 -13.19 -10.17
C CYS A 30 1.33 -12.72 -9.94
N GLY A 31 1.80 -12.65 -8.68
CA GLY A 31 3.16 -12.19 -8.35
C GLY A 31 3.37 -10.69 -8.52
N THR A 32 2.31 -9.89 -8.62
CA THR A 32 2.39 -8.44 -8.89
C THR A 32 2.46 -7.58 -7.63
N TYR A 33 2.71 -8.19 -6.46
CA TYR A 33 2.82 -7.47 -5.18
C TYR A 33 3.83 -6.32 -5.18
N PRO A 34 5.01 -6.42 -5.83
CA PRO A 34 5.91 -5.28 -5.97
C PRO A 34 5.27 -4.06 -6.66
N ARG A 35 4.38 -4.30 -7.64
CA ARG A 35 3.63 -3.22 -8.32
C ARG A 35 2.55 -2.63 -7.42
N ILE A 36 1.91 -3.46 -6.58
CA ILE A 36 0.93 -2.99 -5.59
C ILE A 36 1.62 -2.06 -4.58
N ARG A 37 2.78 -2.47 -4.05
CA ARG A 37 3.59 -1.65 -3.14
C ARG A 37 3.98 -0.32 -3.78
N ALA A 38 4.49 -0.34 -5.01
CA ALA A 38 4.83 0.88 -5.74
C ALA A 38 3.62 1.80 -5.96
N ALA A 39 2.44 1.24 -6.25
CA ALA A 39 1.21 2.02 -6.40
C ALA A 39 0.75 2.67 -5.09
N ILE A 40 0.96 2.02 -3.95
CA ILE A 40 0.63 2.59 -2.63
C ILE A 40 1.55 3.78 -2.32
N HIS A 41 2.85 3.66 -2.57
CA HIS A 41 3.79 4.79 -2.45
C HIS A 41 3.43 5.96 -3.37
N ALA A 42 3.06 5.67 -4.61
CA ALA A 42 2.63 6.69 -5.56
C ALA A 42 1.35 7.40 -5.07
N ALA A 43 0.40 6.65 -4.52
CA ALA A 43 -0.82 7.20 -3.95
C ALA A 43 -0.56 8.06 -2.70
N ALA A 44 0.30 7.59 -1.78
CA ALA A 44 0.75 8.35 -0.62
C ALA A 44 1.29 9.73 -1.03
N LYS A 45 2.24 9.75 -1.98
CA LYS A 45 2.81 11.00 -2.51
C LYS A 45 1.79 11.89 -3.20
N ALA A 46 0.80 11.31 -3.88
CA ALA A 46 -0.27 12.07 -4.55
C ALA A 46 -1.28 12.67 -3.57
N MET A 47 -1.38 12.16 -2.34
CA MET A 47 -2.25 12.69 -1.27
C MET A 47 -1.57 13.79 -0.45
N GLU A 48 -0.25 13.92 -0.52
CA GLU A 48 0.53 14.97 0.14
C GLU A 48 0.50 16.32 -0.62
N GLY A 49 0.03 16.34 -1.87
CA GLY A 49 -0.08 17.53 -2.73
C GLY A 49 -1.52 17.90 -3.04
#